data_AF-A0A7K2VPF2-F1
#
_entry.id   AF-A0A7K2VPF2-F1
#
_cell.length_a   1.000
_cell.length_b   1.000
_cell.length_c   1.000
_cell.angle_alpha   90.00
_cell.angle_beta   90.00
_cell.angle_gamma   90.00
#
_symmetry.space_group_name_H-M   'P 1'
#
loop_
_entity.id
_entity.type
_entity.pdbx_description
1 polymer ?
#
loop_
_entity_poly.entity_id
_entity_poly.type
_entity_poly.pdbx_seq_one_letter_code
_entity_poly.pdbx_strand_id
1 'polypeptide(L)'
;LGFRGHFSTKSRSYSTTLGALRQVRADYRAAQQRAALGLPDPEDEEATTLTLAYWSYAGHGHTPGESWLAANIRRDIQHNRE
;
A
#
# COMPACT_ATOMS: atom_id res chain seq x y z
N LEU A 1 -22.29 -17.48 -15.65
CA LEU A 1 -22.98 -17.43 -14.33
C LEU A 1 -23.69 -16.10 -14.22
N GLY A 2 -25.02 -16.09 -14.34
CA GLY A 2 -25.86 -14.89 -14.20
C GLY A 2 -27.12 -14.92 -15.07
N PHE A 3 -28.30 -15.01 -14.45
CA PHE A 3 -29.57 -14.90 -15.16
C PHE A 3 -29.75 -13.46 -15.65
N ARG A 4 -29.98 -13.26 -16.95
CA ARG A 4 -30.19 -11.94 -17.58
C ARG A 4 -29.08 -10.91 -17.27
N GLY A 5 -27.81 -11.34 -17.27
CA GLY A 5 -26.67 -10.44 -17.12
C GLY A 5 -26.34 -10.01 -15.67
N HIS A 6 -27.02 -10.56 -14.67
CA HIS A 6 -26.71 -10.27 -13.27
C HIS A 6 -25.66 -11.23 -12.72
N PHE A 7 -24.51 -10.71 -12.31
CA PHE A 7 -23.41 -11.50 -11.73
C PHE A 7 -23.64 -11.92 -10.26
N SER A 8 -24.69 -11.38 -9.63
CA SER A 8 -25.03 -11.64 -8.23
C SER A 8 -26.48 -12.13 -8.10
N THR A 9 -26.71 -13.04 -7.17
CA THR A 9 -28.06 -13.43 -6.72
C THR A 9 -28.34 -12.79 -5.35
N LYS A 10 -29.62 -12.57 -5.01
CA LYS A 10 -30.03 -12.00 -3.71
C LYS A 10 -30.39 -13.05 -2.65
N SER A 11 -30.24 -14.35 -2.97
CA SER A 11 -30.57 -15.43 -2.02
C SER A 11 -29.61 -15.41 -0.83
N ARG A 12 -30.12 -15.48 0.40
CA ARG A 12 -29.25 -15.53 1.58
C ARG A 12 -28.44 -16.83 1.65
N SER A 13 -29.06 -17.96 1.29
CA SER A 13 -28.40 -19.27 1.36
C SER A 13 -27.38 -19.51 0.25
N TYR A 14 -27.49 -18.77 -0.85
CA TYR A 14 -26.69 -19.00 -2.06
C TYR A 14 -25.95 -17.74 -2.56
N SER A 15 -25.91 -16.65 -1.79
CA SER A 15 -25.11 -15.45 -2.12
C SER A 15 -23.96 -15.28 -1.15
N THR A 16 -22.79 -14.96 -1.69
CA THR A 16 -21.62 -14.47 -0.94
C THR A 16 -21.51 -12.96 -1.13
N THR A 17 -20.77 -12.28 -0.27
CA THR A 17 -20.58 -10.83 -0.43
C THR A 17 -19.44 -10.55 -1.41
N LEU A 18 -19.54 -9.44 -2.15
CA LEU A 18 -18.41 -8.98 -2.95
C LEU A 18 -17.20 -8.60 -2.09
N GLY A 19 -17.42 -8.25 -0.81
CA GLY A 19 -16.34 -8.06 0.15
C GLY A 19 -15.55 -9.34 0.39
N ALA A 20 -16.23 -10.45 0.68
CA ALA A 20 -15.59 -11.76 0.87
C ALA A 20 -14.81 -12.18 -0.37
N LEU A 21 -15.38 -12.03 -1.57
CA LEU A 21 -14.67 -12.35 -2.82
C LEU A 21 -13.45 -11.46 -3.08
N ARG A 22 -13.52 -10.17 -2.72
CA ARG A 22 -12.36 -9.26 -2.81
C ARG A 22 -11.27 -9.65 -1.83
N GLN A 23 -11.63 -10.05 -0.61
CA GLN A 23 -10.68 -10.50 0.40
C GLN A 23 -9.95 -11.76 -0.05
N VAL A 24 -10.68 -12.80 -0.48
CA VAL A 24 -10.08 -14.04 -1.02
C VAL A 24 -9.09 -13.75 -2.16
N ARG A 25 -9.41 -12.79 -3.04
CA ARG A 25 -8.50 -12.39 -4.11
C ARG A 25 -7.26 -11.65 -3.59
N ALA A 26 -7.41 -10.79 -2.59
CA ALA A 26 -6.29 -10.09 -1.96
C ALA A 26 -5.34 -11.08 -1.28
N ASP A 27 -5.89 -12.03 -0.52
CA ASP A 27 -5.13 -13.07 0.19
C ASP A 27 -4.36 -13.94 -0.81
N TYR A 28 -5.01 -14.39 -1.89
CA TYR A 28 -4.37 -15.15 -2.96
C TYR A 28 -3.20 -14.38 -3.61
N ARG A 29 -3.39 -13.09 -3.90
CA ARG A 29 -2.33 -12.26 -4.50
C ARG A 29 -1.17 -12.03 -3.53
N ALA A 30 -1.45 -11.82 -2.25
CA ALA A 30 -0.43 -11.70 -1.22
C ALA A 30 0.39 -12.99 -1.10
N ALA A 31 -0.25 -14.15 -1.05
CA ALA A 31 0.42 -15.46 -1.04
C ALA A 31 1.29 -15.67 -2.29
N GLN A 32 0.76 -15.35 -3.48
CA GLN A 32 1.51 -15.46 -4.74
C GLN A 32 2.76 -14.56 -4.73
N GLN A 33 2.65 -13.31 -4.27
CA GLN A 33 3.77 -12.38 -4.19
C GLN A 33 4.82 -12.85 -3.19
N ARG A 34 4.42 -13.36 -2.02
CA ARG A 34 5.35 -13.92 -1.03
C ARG A 34 6.13 -15.10 -1.59
N ALA A 35 5.45 -16.03 -2.26
CA ALA A 35 6.09 -17.17 -2.90
C ALA A 35 7.09 -16.72 -3.98
N ALA A 36 6.74 -15.73 -4.80
CA ALA A 36 7.65 -15.17 -5.81
C ALA A 36 8.89 -14.48 -5.20
N LEU A 37 8.77 -13.93 -3.99
CA LEU A 37 9.86 -13.31 -3.23
C LEU A 37 10.63 -14.31 -2.35
N GLY A 38 10.24 -15.60 -2.32
CA GLY A 38 10.85 -16.61 -1.46
C GLY A 38 10.66 -16.34 0.03
N LEU A 39 9.62 -15.59 0.41
CA LEU A 39 9.33 -15.29 1.82
C LEU A 39 8.69 -16.51 2.50
N PRO A 40 9.03 -16.80 3.77
CA PRO A 40 8.43 -17.89 4.53
C PRO A 40 6.92 -17.69 4.71
N ASP A 41 6.18 -18.76 4.98
CA ASP A 41 4.75 -18.69 5.30
C ASP A 41 4.56 -17.98 6.65
N PRO A 42 3.74 -16.92 6.75
CA PRO A 42 3.51 -16.25 8.04
C PRO A 42 2.78 -17.10 9.07
N GLU A 43 2.11 -18.20 8.67
CA GLU A 43 1.46 -19.13 9.61
C GLU A 43 2.38 -20.27 10.07
N ASP A 44 3.62 -20.33 9.57
CA ASP A 44 4.62 -21.28 10.06
C ASP A 44 4.99 -20.93 11.52
N GLU A 45 5.05 -21.93 12.40
CA GLU A 45 5.41 -21.73 13.81
C GLU A 45 6.85 -21.19 13.96
N GLU A 46 7.70 -21.42 12.95
CA GLU A 46 9.06 -20.89 12.88
C GLU A 46 9.15 -19.49 12.23
N ALA A 47 8.04 -18.95 11.72
CA ALA A 47 8.02 -17.65 11.06
C ALA A 47 8.25 -16.51 12.05
N THR A 48 9.47 -16.00 12.07
CA THR A 48 9.79 -14.81 12.85
C THR A 48 9.32 -13.56 12.11
N THR A 49 8.36 -12.83 12.68
CA THR A 49 7.97 -11.50 12.17
C THR A 49 9.04 -10.47 12.56
N LEU A 50 9.86 -10.06 11.60
CA LEU A 50 10.83 -8.99 11.80
C LEU A 50 10.13 -7.62 11.70
N THR A 51 9.84 -7.01 12.85
CA THR A 51 9.29 -5.64 12.91
C THR A 51 10.40 -4.61 12.70
N LEU A 52 10.72 -4.30 11.44
CA LEU A 52 11.55 -3.15 11.08
C LEU A 52 10.70 -1.87 11.11
N ALA A 53 10.34 -1.39 12.30
CA ALA A 53 9.59 -0.15 12.45
C ALA A 53 10.20 0.73 13.55
N TYR A 54 11.48 1.09 13.40
CA TYR A 54 12.02 2.21 14.16
C TYR A 54 11.87 3.48 13.32
N TRP A 55 10.79 4.21 13.57
CA TRP A 55 10.62 5.55 13.06
C TRP A 55 11.15 6.52 14.11
N SER A 56 12.26 7.19 13.83
CA SER A 56 12.71 8.33 14.61
C SER A 56 12.15 9.62 14.02
N TYR A 57 11.73 10.54 14.88
CA TYR A 57 11.43 11.90 14.46
C TYR A 57 12.67 12.53 13.83
N ALA A 58 12.60 12.84 12.53
CA ALA A 58 13.72 13.37 11.75
C ALA A 58 13.84 14.91 11.83
N GLY A 59 12.95 15.57 12.57
CA GLY A 59 12.85 17.03 12.63
C GLY A 59 11.74 17.61 11.77
N HIS A 60 11.58 18.92 11.84
CA HIS A 60 10.66 19.70 11.03
C HIS A 60 11.38 20.92 10.44
N GLY A 61 10.87 21.45 9.32
CA GLY A 61 11.49 22.58 8.65
C GLY A 61 12.74 22.17 7.87
N HIS A 62 13.38 23.17 7.26
CA HIS A 62 14.52 22.93 6.40
C HIS A 62 15.78 22.71 7.21
N THR A 63 16.57 21.70 6.83
CA THR A 63 17.99 21.66 7.21
C THR A 63 18.72 22.90 6.68
N PRO A 64 19.93 23.24 7.17
CA PRO A 64 20.69 24.36 6.63
C PRO A 64 20.92 24.26 5.11
N GLY A 65 21.16 23.05 4.59
CA GLY A 65 21.32 22.81 3.15
C GLY A 65 20.02 23.00 2.37
N GLU A 66 18.91 22.46 2.87
CA GLU A 66 17.58 22.63 2.26
C GLU A 66 17.12 24.09 2.31
N SER A 67 17.50 24.84 3.34
CA SER A 67 17.18 26.27 3.47
C SER A 67 17.88 27.07 2.37
N TRP A 68 19.15 26.76 2.10
CA TRP A 68 19.91 27.35 1.00
C TRP A 68 19.30 26.99 -0.36
N LEU A 69 18.95 25.72 -0.57
CA LEU A 69 18.32 25.26 -1.81
C LEU A 69 16.96 25.96 -2.04
N ALA A 70 16.10 26.00 -1.03
CA ALA A 70 14.80 26.65 -1.09
C ALA A 70 14.93 28.16 -1.36
N ALA A 71 15.96 28.81 -0.82
CA ALA A 71 16.24 30.22 -1.09
C ALA A 71 16.64 30.48 -2.54
N ASN A 72 17.46 29.61 -3.15
CA ASN A 72 17.83 29.75 -4.56
C ASN A 72 16.65 29.49 -5.48
N ILE A 73 15.86 28.44 -5.25
CA ILE A 73 14.65 28.17 -6.04
C ILE A 73 13.70 29.38 -6.01
N ARG A 74 13.50 29.98 -4.83
CA ARG A 74 12.68 31.19 -4.69
C ARG A 74 13.24 32.35 -5.52
N ARG A 75 14.55 32.56 -5.48
CA ARG A 75 15.23 33.63 -6.23
C ARG A 75 15.04 33.44 -7.74
N ASP A 76 15.21 32.21 -8.23
CA ASP A 76 15.08 31.91 -9.66
C ASP A 76 13.63 32.13 -10.13
N ILE A 77 12.64 31.72 -9.33
CA ILE A 77 11.22 31.98 -9.62
C ILE A 77 10.93 33.49 -9.67
N GLN A 78 11.53 34.29 -8.79
CA GLN A 78 11.37 35.75 -8.83
C GLN A 78 11.98 36.36 -10.08
N HIS A 79 13.21 35.98 -10.44
CA HIS A 79 13.88 36.48 -11.65
C HIS A 79 13.11 36.10 -12.92
N ASN A 80 12.54 34.89 -12.99
CA ASN A 80 11.79 34.43 -14.15
C ASN A 80 10.40 35.09 -14.30
N ARG A 81 9.96 35.86 -13.30
CA ARG A 81 8.67 36.57 -13.31
C ARG A 81 8.81 38.05 -13.66
N GLU A 82 10.03 38.56 -13.73
CA GLU A 82 10.38 39.89 -14.27
C GLU A 82 10.60 39.79 -15.79
#